data_AF-O45822-F1
#
_entry.id   AF-O45822-F1
#
_cell.length_a   1.000
_cell.length_b   1.000
_cell.length_c   1.000
_cell.angle_alpha   90.00
_cell.angle_beta   90.00
_cell.angle_gamma   90.00
#
_symmetry.space_group_name_H-M   'P 1'
#
loop_
_entity.id
_entity.type
_entity.pdbx_description
1 polymer ?
#
loop_
_entity_poly.entity_id
_entity_poly.type
_entity_poly.pdbx_seq_one_letter_code
_entity_poly.pdbx_strand_id
1 'polypeptide(L)'
;MPGCLPSVFEKWSQFLKFHRRIILIGGASEIIIITVAVIVTYCLTKQPACEIYTGTSSPAFQTSTVSSFTESLSNSDTSPASTTTEPLPTSSTPGKIPPNNITCAVGFTYINHKCWRLFTDLQTRENADGACMRYGGSTLFSIRNEQENNAMLGFMLNAGVDNLWTGLICVGKTTFSCTWDMESGTTSVYNSFASESPDNTYGNCVYFIITGTQAGQWKSGLCNMTMSFVCELPPTVHDKNCINNYNNHCYLRYDDSDTVVEAQRFCNTKCANLVSIHSANENRFIQTIYYVDGYIALGAVAPIIDYIVWMDGSPQLYNNIQDNSNGTCVFMRILWGGAGYWYTIDCVKRSWFLCKRPAGIVC
;
A
#
# COMPACT_ATOMS: atom_id res chain seq x y z
N MET A 1 14.91 -34.17 -24.09
CA MET A 1 15.14 -34.29 -22.64
C MET A 1 13.78 -34.18 -21.96
N PRO A 2 13.28 -35.20 -21.26
CA PRO A 2 12.04 -35.05 -20.49
C PRO A 2 12.37 -34.17 -19.28
N GLY A 3 11.68 -33.03 -19.18
CA GLY A 3 11.86 -32.10 -18.05
C GLY A 3 11.51 -32.80 -16.75
N CYS A 4 12.43 -32.78 -15.79
CA CYS A 4 12.17 -33.26 -14.45
C CYS A 4 11.00 -32.45 -13.86
N LEU A 5 9.88 -33.12 -13.60
CA LEU A 5 8.81 -32.59 -12.76
C LEU A 5 9.40 -32.29 -11.38
N PRO A 6 9.12 -31.11 -10.80
CA PRO A 6 9.67 -30.73 -9.51
C PRO A 6 9.25 -31.73 -8.44
N SER A 7 10.19 -32.05 -7.57
CA SER A 7 9.99 -33.03 -6.51
C SER A 7 8.91 -32.55 -5.53
N VAL A 8 8.25 -33.50 -4.84
CA VAL A 8 7.27 -33.20 -3.79
C VAL A 8 7.85 -32.22 -2.75
N PHE A 9 9.16 -32.29 -2.51
CA PHE A 9 9.88 -31.42 -1.58
C PHE A 9 9.90 -29.94 -2.02
N GLU A 10 10.04 -29.66 -3.31
CA GLU A 10 9.98 -28.28 -3.85
C GLU A 10 8.58 -27.69 -3.75
N LYS A 11 7.54 -28.50 -4.01
CA LYS A 11 6.14 -28.08 -3.84
C LYS A 11 5.84 -27.73 -2.38
N TRP A 12 6.34 -28.54 -1.44
CA TRP A 12 6.20 -28.27 -0.01
C TRP A 12 6.96 -27.02 0.45
N SER A 13 8.17 -26.80 -0.06
CA SER A 13 8.95 -25.57 0.22
C SER A 13 8.23 -24.32 -0.28
N GLN A 14 7.63 -24.37 -1.47
CA GLN A 14 6.89 -23.26 -2.05
C GLN A 14 5.57 -22.99 -1.31
N PHE A 15 4.85 -24.04 -0.91
CA PHE A 15 3.67 -23.94 -0.06
C PHE A 15 4.00 -23.30 1.29
N LEU A 16 5.07 -23.75 1.96
CA LEU A 16 5.52 -23.18 3.24
C LEU A 16 5.96 -21.72 3.09
N LYS A 17 6.62 -21.34 1.99
CA LYS A 17 6.97 -19.94 1.70
C LYS A 17 5.73 -19.08 1.50
N PHE A 18 4.75 -19.57 0.73
CA PHE A 18 3.52 -18.84 0.43
C PHE A 18 2.62 -18.69 1.68
N HIS A 19 2.53 -19.73 2.50
CA HIS A 19 1.68 -19.74 3.70
C HIS A 19 2.43 -19.37 5.00
N ARG A 20 3.71 -18.98 4.94
CA ARG A 20 4.50 -18.59 6.11
C ARG A 20 3.79 -17.53 6.96
N ARG A 21 3.14 -16.54 6.31
CA ARG A 21 2.37 -15.50 7.01
C ARG A 21 1.13 -16.06 7.72
N ILE A 22 0.38 -16.96 7.08
CA ILE A 22 -0.83 -17.57 7.66
C ILE A 22 -0.46 -18.49 8.84
N ILE A 23 0.62 -19.26 8.72
CA ILE A 23 1.10 -20.16 9.79
C ILE A 23 1.61 -19.36 11.00
N LEU A 24 2.36 -18.27 10.76
CA LEU A 24 2.85 -17.41 11.84
C LEU A 24 1.73 -16.63 12.53
N ILE A 25 0.75 -16.10 11.78
CA ILE A 25 -0.41 -15.39 12.34
C ILE A 25 -1.28 -16.35 13.16
N GLY A 26 -1.56 -17.56 12.66
CA GLY A 26 -2.32 -18.57 13.38
C GLY A 26 -1.61 -19.05 14.66
N GLY A 27 -0.29 -19.25 14.60
CA GLY A 27 0.50 -19.61 15.77
C GLY A 27 0.55 -18.49 16.82
N ALA A 28 0.70 -17.23 16.38
CA ALA A 28 0.73 -16.08 17.27
C ALA A 28 -0.65 -15.83 17.93
N SER A 29 -1.76 -15.99 17.20
CA SER A 29 -3.10 -15.81 17.77
C SER A 29 -3.39 -16.82 18.88
N GLU A 30 -3.01 -18.09 18.71
CA GLU A 30 -3.20 -19.12 19.75
C GLU A 30 -2.34 -18.84 20.99
N ILE A 31 -1.08 -18.43 20.81
CA ILE A 31 -0.20 -18.09 21.94
C ILE A 31 -0.72 -16.85 22.70
N ILE A 32 -1.21 -15.84 21.99
CA ILE A 32 -1.79 -14.63 22.61
C ILE A 32 -3.05 -14.98 23.40
N ILE A 33 -3.95 -15.82 22.85
CA ILE A 33 -5.17 -16.24 23.55
C ILE A 33 -4.81 -17.02 24.83
N ILE A 34 -3.85 -17.94 24.76
CA ILE A 34 -3.39 -18.73 25.92
C ILE A 34 -2.75 -17.83 26.98
N THR A 35 -1.89 -16.89 26.59
CA THR A 35 -1.23 -15.98 27.54
C THR A 35 -2.21 -15.03 28.22
N VAL A 36 -3.19 -14.49 27.48
CA VAL A 36 -4.26 -13.67 28.07
C VAL A 36 -5.11 -14.49 29.04
N ALA A 37 -5.49 -15.73 28.68
CA ALA A 37 -6.25 -16.60 29.57
C ALA A 37 -5.48 -16.93 30.87
N VAL A 38 -4.18 -17.16 30.79
CA VAL A 38 -3.30 -17.39 31.96
C VAL A 38 -3.20 -16.15 32.83
N ILE A 39 -3.01 -14.96 32.24
CA ILE A 39 -2.93 -13.68 32.98
C ILE A 39 -4.26 -13.39 33.69
N VAL A 40 -5.39 -13.53 32.99
CA VAL A 40 -6.71 -13.32 33.59
C VAL A 40 -6.94 -14.28 34.74
N THR A 41 -6.62 -15.56 34.57
CA THR A 41 -6.73 -16.57 35.66
C THR A 41 -5.81 -16.23 36.84
N TYR A 42 -4.59 -15.75 36.57
CA TYR A 42 -3.66 -15.31 37.61
C TYR A 42 -4.20 -14.08 38.37
N CYS A 43 -4.74 -13.09 37.67
CA CYS A 43 -5.31 -11.89 38.27
C CYS A 43 -6.56 -12.22 39.09
N LEU A 44 -7.40 -13.16 38.65
CA LEU A 44 -8.59 -13.60 39.38
C LEU A 44 -8.25 -14.41 40.64
N THR A 45 -7.12 -15.13 40.66
CA THR A 45 -6.72 -15.97 41.80
C THR A 45 -5.91 -15.21 42.85
N LYS A 46 -5.24 -14.11 42.48
CA LYS A 46 -4.50 -13.24 43.41
C LYS A 46 -5.13 -11.85 43.52
N GLN A 47 -6.36 -11.78 44.01
CA GLN A 47 -6.83 -10.55 44.68
C GLN A 47 -6.43 -10.63 46.16
N PRO A 48 -5.45 -9.83 46.62
CA PRO A 48 -5.23 -9.67 48.05
C PRO A 48 -6.49 -9.03 48.66
N ALA A 49 -6.98 -9.65 49.75
CA ALA A 49 -8.13 -9.21 50.49
C ALA A 49 -8.01 -7.72 50.85
N CYS A 50 -9.06 -6.96 50.52
CA CYS A 50 -9.24 -5.58 50.92
C CYS A 50 -9.25 -5.48 52.45
N GLU A 51 -8.18 -4.94 53.05
CA GLU A 51 -8.31 -4.29 54.35
C GLU A 51 -8.67 -2.83 54.14
N ILE A 52 -9.92 -2.56 54.50
CA ILE A 52 -10.54 -1.25 54.62
C ILE A 52 -9.90 -0.55 55.82
N TYR A 53 -9.17 0.53 55.58
CA TYR A 53 -8.97 1.57 56.59
C TYR A 53 -9.41 2.91 56.03
N THR A 54 -10.63 3.27 56.41
CA THR A 54 -11.19 4.62 56.38
C THR A 54 -10.52 5.47 57.45
N GLY A 55 -9.95 6.61 57.07
CA GLY A 55 -9.30 7.54 58.01
C GLY A 55 -9.06 8.91 57.38
N THR A 56 -10.13 9.71 57.38
CA THR A 56 -10.18 11.14 57.02
C THR A 56 -9.31 12.00 57.93
N SER A 57 -8.47 12.88 57.34
CA SER A 57 -8.32 14.33 57.63
C SER A 57 -6.88 14.83 57.42
N SER A 58 -6.74 15.83 56.54
CA SER A 58 -5.68 16.86 56.52
C SER A 58 -5.67 17.66 57.84
N PRO A 59 -4.60 18.41 58.24
CA PRO A 59 -3.83 19.29 57.34
C PRO A 59 -2.32 19.47 57.65
N ALA A 60 -1.70 20.30 56.79
CA ALA A 60 -0.68 21.32 57.07
C ALA A 60 0.82 20.95 57.07
N PHE A 61 1.50 21.48 56.05
CA PHE A 61 2.70 22.35 56.10
C PHE A 61 3.85 21.96 57.05
N GLN A 62 4.99 21.55 56.47
CA GLN A 62 6.31 22.06 56.85
C GLN A 62 7.25 22.16 55.63
N THR A 63 7.87 23.32 55.53
CA THR A 63 8.94 23.73 54.61
C THR A 63 10.31 23.50 55.30
N SER A 64 11.40 23.53 54.51
CA SER A 64 12.83 23.56 54.91
C SER A 64 13.44 22.15 55.08
N THR A 65 14.64 21.83 54.56
CA THR A 65 15.88 22.61 54.60
C THR A 65 16.85 22.14 53.50
N VAL A 66 17.59 23.11 52.96
CA VAL A 66 18.78 22.98 52.10
C VAL A 66 19.93 22.29 52.84
N SER A 67 20.67 21.43 52.16
CA SER A 67 22.09 21.18 52.48
C SER A 67 22.92 21.13 51.20
N SER A 68 23.76 22.13 51.10
CA SER A 68 24.91 22.31 50.21
C SER A 68 26.00 21.27 50.47
N PHE A 69 26.72 20.86 49.43
CA PHE A 69 28.19 20.75 49.47
C PHE A 69 28.79 21.10 48.10
N THR A 70 29.95 21.74 48.19
CA THR A 70 30.57 22.68 47.27
C THR A 70 31.65 22.03 46.41
N GLU A 71 31.85 22.60 45.22
CA GLU A 71 33.08 22.71 44.40
C GLU A 71 34.24 21.72 44.57
N SER A 72 34.65 21.15 43.43
CA SER A 72 36.04 21.32 42.98
C SER A 72 36.10 21.52 41.47
N LEU A 73 36.79 22.59 41.07
CA LEU A 73 37.11 22.98 39.71
C LEU A 73 38.37 22.22 39.23
N SER A 74 38.35 21.74 37.99
CA SER A 74 39.57 21.71 37.16
C SER A 74 39.22 21.92 35.69
N ASN A 75 39.64 23.09 35.20
CA ASN A 75 39.71 23.48 33.80
C ASN A 75 40.67 22.55 33.05
N SER A 76 40.34 22.22 31.80
CA SER A 76 41.12 22.65 30.63
C SER A 76 40.48 22.16 29.32
N ASP A 77 40.05 23.13 28.52
CA ASP A 77 40.27 23.28 27.09
C ASP A 77 40.36 22.02 26.22
N THR A 78 39.38 21.82 25.33
CA THR A 78 39.60 22.04 23.88
C THR A 78 38.26 22.20 23.15
N SER A 79 38.08 23.33 22.46
CA SER A 79 37.16 23.56 21.35
C SER A 79 38.01 23.64 20.08
N PRO A 80 37.55 23.16 18.90
CA PRO A 80 36.80 24.08 18.06
C PRO A 80 35.65 23.47 17.22
N ALA A 81 34.82 24.40 16.74
CA ALA A 81 33.93 24.35 15.58
C ALA A 81 32.57 23.65 15.72
N SER A 82 31.64 24.35 16.39
CA SER A 82 30.19 24.16 16.17
C SER A 82 29.74 25.07 15.02
N THR A 83 29.47 24.48 13.87
CA THR A 83 28.77 25.13 12.76
C THR A 83 27.29 25.27 13.12
N THR A 84 26.83 26.51 13.25
CA THR A 84 25.43 26.86 13.51
C THR A 84 24.60 26.65 12.25
N THR A 85 23.88 25.54 12.16
CA THR A 85 22.80 25.36 11.20
C THR A 85 21.52 25.94 11.80
N GLU A 86 21.12 27.11 11.31
CA GLU A 86 19.80 27.68 11.57
C GLU A 86 18.73 26.82 10.88
N PRO A 87 17.67 26.37 11.58
CA PRO A 87 16.63 25.54 10.98
C PRO A 87 15.67 26.37 10.12
N LEU A 88 15.52 25.95 8.87
CA LEU A 88 14.53 26.50 7.93
C LEU A 88 13.09 26.26 8.47
N PRO A 89 12.15 27.23 8.34
CA PRO A 89 10.82 27.09 8.93
C PRO A 89 9.99 26.00 8.27
N THR A 90 9.63 24.99 9.06
CA THR A 90 8.68 23.94 8.68
C THR A 90 7.24 24.46 8.85
N SER A 91 6.65 25.03 7.80
CA SER A 91 5.19 25.16 7.72
C SER A 91 4.73 25.38 6.29
N SER A 92 4.48 24.28 5.58
CA SER A 92 3.47 24.29 4.52
C SER A 92 2.38 23.31 4.94
N THR A 93 1.32 23.82 5.55
CA THR A 93 0.07 23.06 5.69
C THR A 93 -0.36 22.62 4.29
N PRO A 94 -0.63 21.32 4.03
CA PRO A 94 -1.07 20.88 2.72
C PRO A 94 -2.35 21.63 2.34
N GLY A 95 -2.26 22.50 1.32
CA GLY A 95 -3.39 23.26 0.84
C GLY A 95 -4.51 22.32 0.43
N LYS A 96 -5.71 22.51 0.99
CA LYS A 96 -6.92 21.80 0.59
C LYS A 96 -7.16 22.04 -0.90
N ILE A 97 -6.93 21.03 -1.72
CA ILE A 97 -7.05 21.12 -3.18
C ILE A 97 -8.52 21.39 -3.53
N PRO A 98 -8.85 22.44 -4.29
CA PRO A 98 -10.22 22.70 -4.69
C PRO A 98 -10.77 21.58 -5.59
N PRO A 99 -12.01 21.10 -5.37
CA PRO A 99 -12.59 19.96 -6.10
C PRO A 99 -12.71 20.17 -7.61
N ASN A 100 -12.68 21.40 -8.10
CA ASN A 100 -12.84 21.74 -9.52
C ASN A 100 -11.64 21.34 -10.41
N ASN A 101 -10.60 20.73 -9.84
CA ASN A 101 -9.42 20.34 -10.58
C ASN A 101 -9.22 18.81 -10.66
N ILE A 102 -10.22 18.02 -10.27
CA ILE A 102 -10.20 16.56 -10.36
C ILE A 102 -10.26 16.14 -11.84
N THR A 103 -9.34 15.27 -12.25
CA THR A 103 -9.21 14.74 -13.61
C THR A 103 -8.80 13.26 -13.57
N CYS A 104 -8.86 12.62 -14.72
CA CYS A 104 -8.26 11.32 -14.95
C CYS A 104 -7.00 11.43 -15.81
N ALA A 105 -6.18 10.38 -15.78
CA ALA A 105 -5.12 10.20 -16.76
C ALA A 105 -5.71 10.11 -18.18
N VAL A 106 -4.90 10.45 -19.20
CA VAL A 106 -5.33 10.50 -20.60
C VAL A 106 -5.97 9.18 -21.04
N GLY A 107 -7.16 9.27 -21.63
CA GLY A 107 -7.93 8.13 -22.16
C GLY A 107 -8.84 7.44 -21.13
N PHE A 108 -8.85 7.88 -19.87
CA PHE A 108 -9.82 7.43 -18.88
C PHE A 108 -10.91 8.48 -18.68
N THR A 109 -12.12 8.02 -18.38
CA THR A 109 -13.30 8.86 -18.11
C THR A 109 -13.55 8.92 -16.62
N TYR A 110 -13.76 10.12 -16.08
CA TYR A 110 -14.10 10.31 -14.67
C TYR A 110 -15.57 9.97 -14.43
N ILE A 111 -15.82 8.90 -13.68
CA ILE A 111 -17.15 8.35 -13.41
C ILE A 111 -17.20 7.93 -11.95
N ASN A 112 -18.13 8.53 -11.18
CA ASN A 112 -18.36 8.20 -9.78
C ASN A 112 -17.07 8.07 -8.93
N HIS A 113 -16.23 9.12 -8.94
CA HIS A 113 -14.97 9.15 -8.18
C HIS A 113 -13.93 8.09 -8.60
N LYS A 114 -14.08 7.52 -9.81
CA LYS A 114 -13.13 6.60 -10.43
C LYS A 114 -12.78 7.05 -11.83
N CYS A 115 -11.67 6.55 -12.34
CA CYS A 115 -11.27 6.73 -13.73
C CYS A 115 -11.37 5.41 -14.45
N TRP A 116 -12.27 5.30 -15.43
CA TRP A 116 -12.52 4.06 -16.16
C TRP A 116 -12.22 4.20 -17.66
N ARG A 117 -11.71 3.12 -18.24
CA ARG A 117 -11.49 2.99 -19.68
C ARG A 117 -11.95 1.62 -20.16
N LEU A 118 -12.90 1.61 -21.10
CA LEU A 118 -13.40 0.39 -21.75
C LEU A 118 -12.43 -0.08 -22.83
N PHE A 119 -12.20 -1.38 -22.87
CA PHE A 119 -11.55 -2.10 -23.96
C PHE A 119 -12.52 -3.18 -24.46
N THR A 120 -12.92 -3.05 -25.72
CA THR A 120 -13.89 -3.97 -26.34
C THR A 120 -13.25 -5.26 -26.81
N ASP A 121 -11.92 -5.30 -26.99
CA ASP A 121 -11.19 -6.49 -27.38
C ASP A 121 -11.44 -7.64 -26.40
N LEU A 122 -11.84 -8.80 -26.92
CA LEU A 122 -12.15 -9.97 -26.11
C LEU A 122 -10.85 -10.61 -25.62
N GLN A 123 -10.62 -10.57 -24.32
CA GLN A 123 -9.40 -11.10 -23.70
C GLN A 123 -9.73 -12.06 -22.57
N THR A 124 -8.84 -13.01 -22.31
CA THR A 124 -8.85 -13.73 -21.03
C THR A 124 -8.64 -12.74 -19.90
N ARG A 125 -9.04 -13.10 -18.67
CA ARG A 125 -8.90 -12.17 -17.55
C ARG A 125 -7.43 -11.78 -17.32
N GLU A 126 -6.52 -12.75 -17.40
CA GLU A 126 -5.08 -12.51 -17.23
C GLU A 126 -4.54 -11.54 -18.30
N ASN A 127 -4.91 -11.74 -19.57
CA ASN A 127 -4.51 -10.82 -20.64
C ASN A 127 -5.13 -9.43 -20.47
N ALA A 128 -6.37 -9.35 -19.95
CA ALA A 128 -7.04 -8.10 -19.67
C ALA A 128 -6.33 -7.31 -18.55
N ASP A 129 -5.92 -7.97 -17.45
CA ASP A 129 -5.09 -7.31 -16.42
C ASP A 129 -3.73 -6.88 -16.98
N GLY A 130 -3.10 -7.73 -17.80
CA GLY A 130 -1.85 -7.40 -18.48
C GLY A 130 -1.99 -6.21 -19.43
N ALA A 131 -3.15 -6.04 -20.06
CA ALA A 131 -3.47 -4.85 -20.86
C ALA A 131 -3.65 -3.62 -19.95
N CYS A 132 -4.39 -3.73 -18.84
CA CYS A 132 -4.53 -2.64 -17.87
C CYS A 132 -3.19 -2.18 -17.29
N MET A 133 -2.25 -3.10 -17.02
CA MET A 133 -0.90 -2.76 -16.56
C MET A 133 -0.19 -1.77 -17.49
N ARG A 134 -0.39 -1.88 -18.81
CA ARG A 134 0.24 -1.00 -19.81
C ARG A 134 -0.31 0.43 -19.80
N TYR A 135 -1.48 0.64 -19.19
CA TYR A 135 -2.11 1.96 -19.07
C TYR A 135 -1.93 2.50 -17.64
N GLY A 136 -0.71 2.95 -17.35
CA GLY A 136 -0.38 3.57 -16.06
C GLY A 136 -0.51 2.61 -14.88
N GLY A 137 -0.27 1.32 -15.06
CA GLY A 137 -0.34 0.34 -13.98
C GLY A 137 -1.77 0.14 -13.46
N SER A 138 -2.78 0.49 -14.26
CA SER A 138 -4.19 0.27 -13.90
C SER A 138 -4.49 -1.21 -13.66
N THR A 139 -5.57 -1.47 -12.95
CA THR A 139 -6.11 -2.81 -12.70
C THR A 139 -7.41 -2.98 -13.45
N LEU A 140 -7.93 -4.21 -13.53
CA LEU A 140 -9.34 -4.40 -13.83
C LEU A 140 -10.20 -3.66 -12.80
N PHE A 141 -11.37 -3.20 -13.23
CA PHE A 141 -12.23 -2.36 -12.38
C PHE A 141 -12.72 -3.08 -11.13
N SER A 142 -12.99 -2.27 -10.10
CA SER A 142 -13.55 -2.72 -8.84
C SER A 142 -14.93 -2.11 -8.59
N ILE A 143 -15.74 -2.75 -7.75
CA ILE A 143 -17.03 -2.21 -7.31
C ILE A 143 -17.12 -2.32 -5.78
N ARG A 144 -17.30 -1.19 -5.10
CA ARG A 144 -17.22 -1.05 -3.64
C ARG A 144 -18.55 -0.77 -2.97
N ASN A 145 -19.57 -0.39 -3.73
CA ASN A 145 -20.91 -0.07 -3.26
C ASN A 145 -21.91 -0.11 -4.43
N GLU A 146 -23.18 0.04 -4.09
CA GLU A 146 -24.29 0.07 -5.05
C GLU A 146 -24.17 1.23 -6.06
N GLN A 147 -23.66 2.39 -5.63
CA GLN A 147 -23.50 3.56 -6.50
C GLN A 147 -22.49 3.28 -7.62
N GLU A 148 -21.36 2.63 -7.32
CA GLU A 148 -20.38 2.20 -8.32
C GLU A 148 -20.96 1.13 -9.26
N ASN A 149 -21.76 0.20 -8.72
CA ASN A 149 -22.41 -0.83 -9.52
C ASN A 149 -23.35 -0.23 -10.58
N ASN A 150 -24.19 0.71 -10.16
CA ASN A 150 -25.11 1.42 -11.04
C ASN A 150 -24.36 2.38 -11.99
N ALA A 151 -23.28 2.99 -11.54
CA ALA A 151 -22.43 3.83 -12.39
C ALA A 151 -21.77 3.02 -13.52
N MET A 152 -21.35 1.77 -13.26
CA MET A 152 -20.83 0.88 -14.30
C MET A 152 -21.88 0.54 -15.35
N LEU A 153 -23.12 0.23 -14.93
CA LEU A 153 -24.23 0.05 -15.88
C LEU A 153 -24.47 1.30 -16.72
N GLY A 154 -24.49 2.48 -16.09
CA GLY A 154 -24.62 3.76 -16.78
C GLY A 154 -23.48 4.03 -17.78
N PHE A 155 -22.24 3.71 -17.40
CA PHE A 155 -21.06 3.85 -18.26
C PHE A 155 -21.13 2.94 -19.50
N MET A 156 -21.72 1.76 -19.36
CA MET A 156 -21.85 0.76 -20.43
C MET A 156 -23.10 0.93 -21.29
N LEU A 157 -23.93 1.96 -21.05
CA LEU A 157 -25.08 2.26 -21.91
C LEU A 157 -24.62 2.43 -23.36
N ASN A 158 -25.25 1.68 -24.27
CA ASN A 158 -24.95 1.67 -25.71
C ASN A 158 -23.53 1.22 -26.08
N ALA A 159 -22.74 0.68 -25.15
CA ALA A 159 -21.40 0.18 -25.44
C ALA A 159 -21.40 -1.12 -26.27
N GLY A 160 -22.54 -1.80 -26.37
CA GLY A 160 -22.68 -3.05 -27.14
C GLY A 160 -21.92 -4.23 -26.54
N VAL A 161 -21.73 -4.23 -25.22
CA VAL A 161 -21.04 -5.28 -24.47
C VAL A 161 -22.00 -5.96 -23.51
N ASP A 162 -21.97 -7.30 -23.47
CA ASP A 162 -22.88 -8.08 -22.61
C ASP A 162 -22.28 -8.35 -21.22
N ASN A 163 -20.95 -8.53 -21.15
CA ASN A 163 -20.23 -8.88 -19.94
C ASN A 163 -18.84 -8.22 -19.92
N LEU A 164 -18.34 -7.93 -18.71
CA LEU A 164 -17.01 -7.39 -18.50
C LEU A 164 -16.21 -8.20 -17.49
N TRP A 165 -14.91 -8.39 -17.75
CA TRP A 165 -14.01 -8.85 -16.71
C TRP A 165 -13.89 -7.83 -15.59
N THR A 166 -14.11 -8.30 -14.36
CA THR A 166 -13.87 -7.52 -13.14
C THR A 166 -12.50 -7.86 -12.56
N GLY A 167 -11.99 -7.01 -11.67
CA GLY A 167 -10.79 -7.32 -10.90
C GLY A 167 -11.02 -8.29 -9.73
N LEU A 168 -12.16 -8.98 -9.66
CA LEU A 168 -12.49 -9.83 -8.53
C LEU A 168 -12.07 -11.30 -8.76
N ILE A 169 -11.38 -11.89 -7.78
CA ILE A 169 -11.05 -13.32 -7.73
C ILE A 169 -11.77 -13.93 -6.53
N CYS A 170 -12.48 -15.04 -6.73
CA CYS A 170 -13.10 -15.82 -5.67
C CYS A 170 -12.45 -17.21 -5.61
N VAL A 171 -11.81 -17.55 -4.49
CA VAL A 171 -11.13 -18.86 -4.34
C VAL A 171 -12.00 -19.91 -3.64
N GLY A 172 -13.24 -19.57 -3.31
CA GLY A 172 -14.22 -20.44 -2.67
C GLY A 172 -15.64 -20.10 -3.07
N LYS A 173 -16.61 -20.61 -2.30
CA LYS A 173 -18.06 -20.47 -2.56
C LYS A 173 -18.75 -19.38 -1.72
N THR A 174 -17.98 -18.62 -0.97
CA THR A 174 -18.51 -17.57 -0.08
C THR A 174 -17.96 -16.21 -0.48
N THR A 175 -18.70 -15.15 -0.21
CA THR A 175 -18.27 -13.76 -0.48
C THR A 175 -16.95 -13.41 0.22
N PHE A 176 -16.69 -13.99 1.40
CA PHE A 176 -15.44 -13.83 2.13
C PHE A 176 -14.21 -14.38 1.39
N SER A 177 -14.41 -15.30 0.45
CA SER A 177 -13.33 -15.85 -0.38
C SER A 177 -12.96 -14.98 -1.58
N CYS A 178 -13.59 -13.82 -1.72
CA CYS A 178 -13.47 -12.95 -2.88
C CYS A 178 -12.68 -11.67 -2.57
N THR A 179 -11.61 -11.44 -3.33
CA THR A 179 -10.67 -10.32 -3.17
C THR A 179 -10.49 -9.59 -4.50
N TRP A 180 -10.48 -8.26 -4.44
CA TRP A 180 -10.20 -7.41 -5.59
C TRP A 180 -8.70 -7.36 -5.89
N ASP A 181 -8.36 -7.11 -7.16
CA ASP A 181 -6.99 -7.04 -7.64
C ASP A 181 -6.11 -6.14 -6.78
N MET A 182 -4.83 -6.52 -6.70
CA MET A 182 -3.81 -5.86 -5.89
C MET A 182 -4.18 -5.78 -4.39
N GLU A 183 -4.91 -6.77 -3.89
CA GLU A 183 -5.38 -6.87 -2.50
C GLU A 183 -6.09 -5.60 -2.03
N SER A 184 -6.76 -4.90 -2.96
CA SER A 184 -7.39 -3.61 -2.70
C SER A 184 -8.71 -3.69 -1.91
N GLY A 185 -8.96 -4.81 -1.22
CA GLY A 185 -10.13 -5.06 -0.39
C GLY A 185 -10.94 -6.30 -0.83
N THR A 186 -12.01 -6.58 -0.08
CA THR A 186 -12.84 -7.78 -0.25
C THR A 186 -14.30 -7.41 -0.52
N THR A 187 -15.15 -8.42 -0.74
CA THR A 187 -16.60 -8.24 -0.96
C THR A 187 -17.43 -8.29 0.33
N SER A 188 -16.80 -8.22 1.50
CA SER A 188 -17.49 -8.26 2.80
C SER A 188 -18.43 -7.08 3.03
N VAL A 189 -18.07 -5.90 2.49
CA VAL A 189 -18.85 -4.66 2.64
C VAL A 189 -19.98 -4.57 1.61
N TYR A 190 -19.71 -4.99 0.38
CA TYR A 190 -20.66 -4.93 -0.72
C TYR A 190 -20.42 -6.07 -1.70
N ASN A 191 -21.52 -6.67 -2.15
CA ASN A 191 -21.51 -7.63 -3.23
C ASN A 191 -22.85 -7.60 -3.99
N SER A 192 -22.80 -7.98 -5.27
CA SER A 192 -23.98 -8.10 -6.14
C SER A 192 -23.94 -9.44 -6.88
N PHE A 193 -23.64 -10.53 -6.20
CA PHE A 193 -23.53 -11.83 -6.88
C PHE A 193 -24.87 -12.29 -7.42
N ALA A 194 -24.85 -12.85 -8.63
CA ALA A 194 -25.95 -13.60 -9.18
C ALA A 194 -26.18 -14.90 -8.39
N SER A 195 -27.34 -15.51 -8.57
CA SER A 195 -27.62 -16.85 -8.05
C SER A 195 -26.49 -17.81 -8.44
N GLU A 196 -26.16 -18.72 -7.51
CA GLU A 196 -25.08 -19.71 -7.67
C GLU A 196 -23.67 -19.10 -7.80
N SER A 197 -23.48 -17.86 -7.35
CA SER A 197 -22.17 -17.22 -7.27
C SER A 197 -21.96 -16.53 -5.90
N PRO A 198 -20.70 -16.43 -5.42
CA PRO A 198 -19.50 -17.00 -6.04
C PRO A 198 -19.46 -18.52 -5.91
N ASP A 199 -19.01 -19.21 -6.95
CA ASP A 199 -18.73 -20.64 -6.89
C ASP A 199 -17.51 -20.95 -7.76
N ASN A 200 -16.40 -21.25 -7.09
CA ASN A 200 -15.13 -21.56 -7.71
C ASN A 200 -15.14 -22.84 -8.58
N THR A 201 -16.18 -23.67 -8.50
CA THR A 201 -16.37 -24.79 -9.44
C THR A 201 -16.66 -24.32 -10.87
N TYR A 202 -17.23 -23.12 -11.04
CA TYR A 202 -17.39 -22.46 -12.34
C TYR A 202 -16.17 -21.62 -12.74
N GLY A 203 -15.13 -21.59 -11.91
CA GLY A 203 -13.92 -20.81 -12.09
C GLY A 203 -13.76 -19.71 -11.05
N ASN A 204 -12.49 -19.35 -10.80
CA ASN A 204 -12.15 -18.37 -9.76
C ASN A 204 -12.34 -16.91 -10.21
N CYS A 205 -12.59 -16.66 -11.49
CA CYS A 205 -12.71 -15.32 -12.03
C CYS A 205 -14.17 -14.88 -12.03
N VAL A 206 -14.40 -13.57 -11.92
CA VAL A 206 -15.75 -13.00 -11.85
C VAL A 206 -15.93 -11.98 -12.96
N TYR A 207 -17.02 -12.10 -13.70
CA TYR A 207 -17.45 -11.12 -14.68
C TYR A 207 -18.72 -10.39 -14.21
N PHE A 208 -18.88 -9.17 -14.68
CA PHE A 208 -20.02 -8.30 -14.44
C PHE A 208 -20.98 -8.39 -15.62
N ILE A 209 -22.27 -8.59 -15.34
CA ILE A 209 -23.32 -8.70 -16.36
C ILE A 209 -23.87 -7.31 -16.67
N ILE A 210 -23.84 -6.90 -17.94
CA ILE A 210 -24.30 -5.58 -18.40
C ILE A 210 -25.75 -5.61 -18.89
N THR A 211 -26.15 -6.71 -19.52
CA THR A 211 -27.44 -6.81 -20.22
C THR A 211 -28.33 -7.90 -19.65
N GLY A 212 -29.65 -7.77 -19.86
CA GLY A 212 -30.64 -8.77 -19.47
C GLY A 212 -31.15 -8.60 -18.04
N THR A 213 -31.87 -9.61 -17.55
CA THR A 213 -32.55 -9.56 -16.23
C THR A 213 -31.59 -9.59 -15.04
N GLN A 214 -30.33 -9.97 -15.27
CA GLN A 214 -29.27 -10.01 -14.27
C GLN A 214 -28.28 -8.85 -14.41
N ALA A 215 -28.61 -7.81 -15.19
CA ALA A 215 -27.77 -6.62 -15.34
C ALA A 215 -27.41 -6.03 -13.96
N GLY A 216 -26.13 -5.77 -13.74
CA GLY A 216 -25.59 -5.29 -12.48
C GLY A 216 -25.20 -6.39 -11.49
N GLN A 217 -25.42 -7.67 -11.84
CA GLN A 217 -24.98 -8.80 -11.03
C GLN A 217 -23.62 -9.33 -11.49
N TRP A 218 -22.95 -10.04 -10.59
CA TRP A 218 -21.63 -10.62 -10.81
C TRP A 218 -21.70 -12.13 -10.79
N LYS A 219 -20.99 -12.79 -11.70
CA LYS A 219 -21.05 -14.26 -11.82
C LYS A 219 -19.67 -14.87 -11.97
N SER A 220 -19.48 -16.02 -11.34
CA SER A 220 -18.26 -16.83 -11.48
C SER A 220 -18.14 -17.37 -12.90
N GLY A 221 -16.92 -17.40 -13.42
CA GLY A 221 -16.60 -17.91 -14.75
C GLY A 221 -15.16 -18.39 -14.87
N LEU A 222 -14.92 -19.21 -15.89
CA LEU A 222 -13.59 -19.72 -16.20
C LEU A 222 -12.70 -18.58 -16.67
N CYS A 223 -11.52 -18.44 -16.05
CA CYS A 223 -10.59 -17.34 -16.33
C CYS A 223 -10.08 -17.28 -17.78
N ASN A 224 -10.21 -18.37 -18.53
CA ASN A 224 -9.83 -18.48 -19.94
C ASN A 224 -10.95 -18.08 -20.91
N MET A 225 -12.16 -17.75 -20.43
CA MET A 225 -13.19 -17.13 -21.25
C MET A 225 -12.70 -15.77 -21.74
N THR A 226 -13.13 -15.36 -22.93
CA THR A 226 -12.74 -14.07 -23.49
C THR A 226 -13.91 -13.10 -23.43
N MET A 227 -13.70 -11.93 -22.85
CA MET A 227 -14.70 -10.88 -22.71
C MET A 227 -14.03 -9.51 -22.81
N SER A 228 -14.83 -8.47 -23.08
CA SER A 228 -14.40 -7.08 -22.94
C SER A 228 -14.08 -6.77 -21.48
N PHE A 229 -13.39 -5.67 -21.24
CA PHE A 229 -12.92 -5.33 -19.89
C PHE A 229 -12.80 -3.83 -19.69
N VAL A 230 -12.85 -3.40 -18.42
CA VAL A 230 -12.64 -2.00 -18.03
C VAL A 230 -11.42 -1.93 -17.12
N CYS A 231 -10.50 -1.03 -17.46
CA CYS A 231 -9.37 -0.71 -16.60
C CYS A 231 -9.71 0.49 -15.70
N GLU A 232 -9.19 0.48 -14.48
CA GLU A 232 -9.46 1.45 -13.42
C GLU A 232 -8.18 2.12 -12.90
N LEU A 233 -8.23 3.45 -12.80
CA LEU A 233 -7.26 4.28 -12.09
C LEU A 233 -7.98 5.13 -11.04
N PRO A 234 -7.28 5.55 -9.97
CA PRO A 234 -7.81 6.59 -9.10
C PRO A 234 -7.85 7.94 -9.84
N PRO A 235 -8.82 8.80 -9.53
CA PRO A 235 -8.76 10.20 -9.93
C PRO A 235 -7.52 10.89 -9.40
N THR A 236 -7.12 11.94 -10.07
CA THR A 236 -6.03 12.80 -9.63
C THR A 236 -6.36 14.26 -9.87
N VAL A 237 -5.45 15.16 -9.55
CA VAL A 237 -5.59 16.61 -9.75
C VAL A 237 -4.84 16.99 -11.01
N HIS A 238 -5.45 17.81 -11.87
CA HIS A 238 -4.76 18.30 -13.06
C HIS A 238 -3.52 19.14 -12.67
N ASP A 239 -2.34 18.66 -13.08
CA ASP A 239 -1.06 19.32 -12.89
C ASP A 239 -0.33 19.39 -14.24
N LYS A 240 -0.31 20.59 -14.83
CA LYS A 240 0.29 20.84 -16.15
C LYS A 240 1.79 20.52 -16.19
N ASN A 241 2.47 20.60 -15.05
CA ASN A 241 3.92 20.38 -14.95
C ASN A 241 4.25 18.96 -14.48
N CYS A 242 3.27 18.04 -14.48
CA CYS A 242 3.46 16.66 -14.05
C CYS A 242 3.22 15.66 -15.17
N ILE A 243 4.25 14.88 -15.51
CA ILE A 243 4.15 13.79 -16.49
C ILE A 243 3.51 12.55 -15.85
N ASN A 244 4.00 12.14 -14.68
CA ASN A 244 3.53 10.93 -14.00
C ASN A 244 2.64 11.33 -12.81
N ASN A 245 1.34 11.42 -13.08
CA ASN A 245 0.36 11.89 -12.10
C ASN A 245 -0.56 10.74 -11.68
N TYR A 246 -0.66 10.50 -10.37
CA TYR A 246 -1.42 9.38 -9.82
C TYR A 246 -1.95 9.73 -8.42
N ASN A 247 -3.24 9.49 -8.18
CA ASN A 247 -3.87 9.62 -6.88
C ASN A 247 -3.52 10.91 -6.12
N ASN A 248 -3.68 12.06 -6.78
CA ASN A 248 -3.39 13.40 -6.27
C ASN A 248 -1.91 13.71 -6.01
N HIS A 249 -0.98 12.90 -6.54
CA HIS A 249 0.45 13.11 -6.41
C HIS A 249 1.14 13.15 -7.77
N CYS A 250 2.21 13.94 -7.84
CA CYS A 250 3.13 13.97 -8.95
C CYS A 250 4.42 13.20 -8.63
N TYR A 251 4.84 12.32 -9.53
CA TYR A 251 6.04 11.49 -9.42
C TYR A 251 7.09 11.96 -10.44
N LEU A 252 8.18 12.51 -9.92
CA LEU A 252 9.26 13.12 -10.70
C LEU A 252 10.43 12.14 -10.79
N ARG A 253 10.69 11.62 -11.98
CA ARG A 253 11.79 10.67 -12.24
C ARG A 253 13.11 11.41 -12.42
N TYR A 254 14.12 10.96 -11.68
CA TYR A 254 15.51 11.39 -11.84
C TYR A 254 16.39 10.16 -11.99
N ASP A 255 17.15 10.13 -13.08
CA ASP A 255 18.07 9.04 -13.42
C ASP A 255 19.52 9.37 -12.99
N ASP A 256 19.68 10.38 -12.13
CA ASP A 256 20.93 10.68 -11.45
C ASP A 256 21.22 9.62 -10.39
N SER A 257 22.49 9.24 -10.24
CA SER A 257 22.91 8.23 -9.27
C SER A 257 23.27 8.91 -7.96
N ASP A 258 22.32 8.95 -7.03
CA ASP A 258 22.47 9.60 -5.72
C ASP A 258 22.23 8.60 -4.58
N THR A 259 22.87 8.86 -3.44
CA THR A 259 22.51 8.19 -2.19
C THR A 259 21.12 8.63 -1.74
N VAL A 260 20.47 7.86 -0.88
CA VAL A 260 19.14 8.19 -0.34
C VAL A 260 19.11 9.58 0.31
N VAL A 261 20.18 9.95 1.02
CA VAL A 261 20.30 11.26 1.70
C VAL A 261 20.43 12.41 0.70
N GLU A 262 21.22 12.24 -0.36
CA GLU A 262 21.37 13.25 -1.42
C GLU A 262 20.08 13.39 -2.22
N ALA A 263 19.47 12.27 -2.61
CA ALA A 263 18.21 12.24 -3.35
C ALA A 263 17.07 12.90 -2.55
N GLN A 264 16.95 12.63 -1.25
CA GLN A 264 15.97 13.31 -0.40
C GLN A 264 16.21 14.82 -0.35
N ARG A 265 17.47 15.26 -0.18
CA ARG A 265 17.81 16.69 -0.19
C ARG A 265 17.45 17.33 -1.53
N PHE A 266 17.71 16.63 -2.63
CA PHE A 266 17.36 17.10 -3.96
C PHE A 266 15.84 17.19 -4.14
N CYS A 267 15.06 16.19 -3.72
CA CYS A 267 13.60 16.22 -3.76
C CYS A 267 13.02 17.42 -2.99
N ASN A 268 13.62 17.78 -1.84
CA ASN A 268 13.20 18.96 -1.09
C ASN A 268 13.31 20.26 -1.92
N THR A 269 14.31 20.37 -2.80
CA THR A 269 14.45 21.52 -3.73
C THR A 269 13.35 21.60 -4.78
N LYS A 270 12.53 20.55 -4.90
CA LYS A 270 11.40 20.41 -5.83
C LYS A 270 10.05 20.41 -5.10
N CYS A 271 10.02 20.90 -3.85
CA CYS A 271 8.83 20.84 -2.98
C CYS A 271 8.25 19.42 -2.87
N ALA A 272 9.14 18.43 -2.81
CA ALA A 272 8.83 17.00 -2.84
C ALA A 272 9.65 16.25 -1.78
N ASN A 273 9.29 14.99 -1.53
CA ASN A 273 10.12 14.05 -0.79
C ASN A 273 10.55 12.89 -1.69
N LEU A 274 11.56 12.14 -1.27
CA LEU A 274 11.85 10.85 -1.90
C LEU A 274 10.62 9.94 -1.75
N VAL A 275 10.31 9.15 -2.79
CA VAL A 275 8.99 8.52 -2.93
C VAL A 275 8.62 7.62 -1.74
N SER A 276 7.43 7.85 -1.21
CA SER A 276 6.71 6.96 -0.30
C SER A 276 5.68 6.12 -1.03
N ILE A 277 5.43 4.89 -0.59
CA ILE A 277 4.48 3.97 -1.23
C ILE A 277 3.52 3.39 -0.19
N HIS A 278 2.22 3.63 -0.37
CA HIS A 278 1.18 3.31 0.61
C HIS A 278 0.16 2.28 0.13
N SER A 279 0.30 1.75 -1.08
CA SER A 279 -0.57 0.68 -1.58
C SER A 279 0.11 -0.15 -2.66
N ALA A 280 -0.38 -1.38 -2.85
CA ALA A 280 0.05 -2.22 -3.96
C ALA A 280 -0.28 -1.60 -5.33
N ASN A 281 -1.37 -0.82 -5.45
CA ASN A 281 -1.72 -0.10 -6.67
C ASN A 281 -0.72 1.04 -6.98
N GLU A 282 -0.29 1.78 -5.97
CA GLU A 282 0.77 2.79 -6.14
C GLU A 282 2.10 2.14 -6.53
N ASN A 283 2.45 1.03 -5.88
CA ASN A 283 3.64 0.24 -6.23
C ASN A 283 3.59 -0.26 -7.68
N ARG A 284 2.40 -0.69 -8.14
CA ARG A 284 2.14 -1.10 -9.52
C ARG A 284 2.26 0.06 -10.50
N PHE A 285 1.70 1.23 -10.17
CA PHE A 285 1.85 2.44 -10.98
C PHE A 285 3.33 2.83 -11.15
N ILE A 286 4.11 2.85 -10.06
CA ILE A 286 5.52 3.26 -10.10
C ILE A 286 6.35 2.36 -11.04
N GLN A 287 6.05 1.07 -11.10
CA GLN A 287 6.73 0.16 -12.03
C GLN A 287 6.58 0.59 -13.50
N THR A 288 5.50 1.29 -13.85
CA THR A 288 5.25 1.74 -15.23
C THR A 288 6.04 2.98 -15.65
N ILE A 289 6.67 3.67 -14.70
CA ILE A 289 7.50 4.85 -14.95
C ILE A 289 8.88 4.45 -15.56
N TYR A 290 9.25 3.18 -15.40
CA TYR A 290 10.55 2.65 -15.80
C TYR A 290 10.43 1.57 -16.87
N TYR A 291 11.26 1.68 -17.90
CA TYR A 291 11.34 0.72 -19.02
C TYR A 291 12.71 0.03 -19.09
N VAL A 292 13.48 0.05 -17.99
CA VAL A 292 14.80 -0.56 -17.88
C VAL A 292 14.93 -1.30 -16.55
N ASP A 293 15.81 -2.31 -16.52
CA ASP A 293 16.10 -3.08 -15.31
C ASP A 293 16.95 -2.26 -14.33
N GLY A 294 16.73 -2.49 -13.04
CA GLY A 294 17.51 -1.84 -12.00
C GLY A 294 16.78 -1.71 -10.68
N TYR A 295 17.24 -0.75 -9.89
CA TYR A 295 16.65 -0.39 -8.60
C TYR A 295 16.46 1.11 -8.55
N ILE A 296 15.45 1.52 -7.79
CA ILE A 296 15.25 2.91 -7.39
C ILE A 296 15.32 3.00 -5.87
N ALA A 297 15.88 4.09 -5.36
CA ALA A 297 15.82 4.42 -3.94
C ALA A 297 14.40 4.86 -3.56
N LEU A 298 13.89 4.32 -2.45
CA LEU A 298 12.67 4.80 -1.82
C LEU A 298 13.00 5.74 -0.66
N GLY A 299 12.06 6.62 -0.32
CA GLY A 299 12.12 7.52 0.83
C GLY A 299 11.94 6.83 2.16
N ALA A 300 12.59 5.69 2.37
CA ALA A 300 12.37 4.84 3.53
C ALA A 300 13.65 4.26 4.13
N VAL A 301 13.63 4.10 5.44
CA VAL A 301 14.52 3.21 6.19
C VAL A 301 13.72 2.10 6.85
N ALA A 302 14.25 0.88 6.82
CA ALA A 302 13.65 -0.30 7.42
C ALA A 302 14.69 -1.05 8.27
N PRO A 303 14.74 -0.78 9.58
CA PRO A 303 15.64 -1.49 10.51
C PRO A 303 15.35 -2.99 10.61
N ILE A 304 14.09 -3.38 10.42
CA ILE A 304 13.61 -4.77 10.36
C ILE A 304 12.59 -4.92 9.24
N ILE A 305 12.39 -6.14 8.74
CA ILE A 305 11.57 -6.43 7.54
C ILE A 305 10.14 -5.89 7.60
N ASP A 306 9.53 -5.82 8.78
CA ASP A 306 8.13 -5.42 8.97
C ASP A 306 7.95 -3.98 9.46
N TYR A 307 9.02 -3.21 9.65
CA TYR A 307 8.98 -1.86 10.17
C TYR A 307 9.67 -0.87 9.23
N ILE A 308 8.88 -0.02 8.59
CA ILE A 308 9.32 0.98 7.61
C ILE A 308 9.02 2.36 8.17
N VAL A 309 10.02 3.24 8.15
CA VAL A 309 9.89 4.67 8.45
C VAL A 309 10.08 5.45 7.16
N TRP A 310 9.02 6.13 6.72
CA TRP A 310 9.07 7.03 5.57
C TRP A 310 9.67 8.39 5.95
N MET A 311 10.55 8.91 5.11
CA MET A 311 11.24 10.18 5.30
C MET A 311 10.31 11.40 5.18
N ASP A 312 9.16 11.24 4.52
CA ASP A 312 8.11 12.26 4.46
C ASP A 312 7.20 12.27 5.71
N GLY A 313 7.43 11.38 6.68
CA GLY A 313 6.66 11.26 7.92
C GLY A 313 5.30 10.58 7.78
N SER A 314 4.96 10.06 6.59
CA SER A 314 3.71 9.34 6.35
C SER A 314 3.68 7.96 7.06
N PRO A 315 2.49 7.42 7.37
CA PRO A 315 2.38 6.13 8.03
C PRO A 315 2.70 4.95 7.10
N GLN A 316 3.22 3.86 7.68
CA GLN A 316 3.37 2.59 6.98
C GLN A 316 2.01 1.92 6.77
N LEU A 317 1.47 2.00 5.55
CA LEU A 317 0.21 1.34 5.15
C LEU A 317 0.42 0.14 4.23
N TYR A 318 1.62 0.02 3.65
CA TYR A 318 1.97 -1.04 2.71
C TYR A 318 3.45 -1.40 2.88
N ASN A 319 3.75 -2.68 2.71
CA ASN A 319 5.11 -3.21 2.81
C ASN A 319 5.30 -4.32 1.77
N ASN A 320 6.27 -4.14 0.88
CA ASN A 320 6.65 -5.13 -0.12
C ASN A 320 8.11 -5.61 -0.01
N ILE A 321 8.74 -5.45 1.16
CA ILE A 321 10.10 -5.92 1.43
C ILE A 321 10.14 -7.45 1.40
N GLN A 322 11.05 -8.00 0.61
CA GLN A 322 11.31 -9.44 0.51
C GLN A 322 12.54 -9.87 1.31
N ASP A 323 13.51 -8.97 1.47
CA ASP A 323 14.76 -9.21 2.17
C ASP A 323 15.26 -7.93 2.85
N ASN A 324 15.68 -8.05 4.10
CA ASN A 324 16.22 -6.97 4.92
C ASN A 324 17.67 -7.21 5.40
N SER A 325 18.44 -8.04 4.67
CA SER A 325 19.77 -8.51 5.11
C SER A 325 20.94 -7.59 4.80
N ASN A 326 20.79 -6.59 3.91
CA ASN A 326 21.93 -5.87 3.32
C ASN A 326 21.98 -4.37 3.67
N GLY A 327 21.44 -3.96 4.82
CA GLY A 327 21.43 -2.56 5.25
C GLY A 327 20.04 -2.12 5.72
N THR A 328 19.80 -0.81 5.76
CA THR A 328 18.55 -0.23 6.26
C THR A 328 17.81 0.62 5.24
N CYS A 329 18.47 1.12 4.19
CA CYS A 329 17.80 1.93 3.17
C CYS A 329 17.02 1.04 2.20
N VAL A 330 15.80 1.45 1.82
CA VAL A 330 14.90 0.61 1.03
C VAL A 330 15.01 0.94 -0.46
N PHE A 331 15.15 -0.08 -1.29
CA PHE A 331 15.20 0.02 -2.74
C PHE A 331 14.12 -0.86 -3.37
N MET A 332 13.45 -0.35 -4.39
CA MET A 332 12.49 -1.11 -5.18
C MET A 332 13.14 -1.59 -6.47
N ARG A 333 12.97 -2.87 -6.79
CA ARG A 333 13.37 -3.42 -8.09
C ARG A 333 12.41 -2.95 -9.19
N ILE A 334 12.96 -2.41 -10.28
CA ILE A 334 12.22 -1.99 -11.47
C ILE A 334 12.48 -2.98 -12.61
N LEU A 335 11.40 -3.53 -13.20
CA LEU A 335 11.38 -4.60 -14.23
C LEU A 335 11.97 -5.98 -13.86
N TRP A 336 11.68 -6.95 -14.74
CA TRP A 336 12.07 -8.38 -14.69
C TRP A 336 11.66 -9.11 -13.40
N GLY A 337 12.09 -10.37 -13.22
CA GLY A 337 11.66 -11.24 -12.13
C GLY A 337 11.77 -10.58 -10.76
N GLY A 338 10.62 -10.26 -10.16
CA GLY A 338 10.53 -9.55 -8.89
C GLY A 338 10.31 -8.03 -8.97
N ALA A 339 9.91 -7.50 -10.14
CA ALA A 339 9.50 -6.10 -10.28
C ALA A 339 8.51 -5.69 -9.19
N GLY A 340 8.74 -4.52 -8.60
CA GLY A 340 7.93 -3.97 -7.52
C GLY A 340 8.27 -4.51 -6.13
N TYR A 341 9.06 -5.59 -5.98
CA TYR A 341 9.56 -6.03 -4.68
C TYR A 341 10.64 -5.10 -4.13
N TRP A 342 10.69 -5.01 -2.80
CA TRP A 342 11.62 -4.12 -2.10
C TRP A 342 12.69 -4.92 -1.36
N TYR A 343 13.85 -4.31 -1.21
CA TYR A 343 15.03 -4.88 -0.57
C TYR A 343 15.72 -3.80 0.26
N THR A 344 16.27 -4.15 1.42
CA THR A 344 17.16 -3.23 2.12
C THR A 344 18.59 -3.35 1.58
N ILE A 345 19.23 -2.20 1.39
CA ILE A 345 20.62 -2.07 0.93
C ILE A 345 21.29 -0.98 1.77
N ASP A 346 22.62 -0.99 1.83
CA ASP A 346 23.40 0.07 2.48
C ASP A 346 23.02 1.45 1.92
N CYS A 347 22.84 2.41 2.81
CA CYS A 347 22.46 3.78 2.48
C CYS A 347 23.51 4.55 1.67
N VAL A 348 24.77 4.09 1.61
CA VAL A 348 25.80 4.64 0.71
C VAL A 348 25.60 4.21 -0.74
N LYS A 349 24.70 3.26 -1.01
CA LYS A 349 24.37 2.84 -2.38
C LYS A 349 23.73 4.01 -3.13
N ARG A 350 24.35 4.35 -4.25
CA ARG A 350 23.81 5.33 -5.21
C ARG A 350 22.88 4.64 -6.22
N SER A 351 21.77 5.28 -6.55
CA SER A 351 20.70 4.76 -7.41
C SER A 351 19.85 5.90 -7.96
N TRP A 352 19.08 5.59 -9.00
CA TRP A 352 18.01 6.46 -9.48
C TRP A 352 16.92 6.60 -8.43
N PHE A 353 16.07 7.60 -8.60
CA PHE A 353 15.04 7.88 -7.62
C PHE A 353 13.81 8.57 -8.21
N LEU A 354 12.72 8.53 -7.43
CA LEU A 354 11.51 9.31 -7.67
C LEU A 354 11.31 10.29 -6.53
N CYS A 355 11.03 11.54 -6.87
CA CYS A 355 10.45 12.47 -5.92
C CYS A 355 8.93 12.45 -6.03
N LYS A 356 8.23 12.49 -4.89
CA LYS A 356 6.77 12.53 -4.78
C LYS A 356 6.34 13.84 -4.11
N ARG A 357 5.41 14.55 -4.73
CA ARG A 357 4.78 15.77 -4.18
C ARG A 357 3.27 15.77 -4.43
N PRO A 358 2.47 16.54 -3.67
CA PRO A 358 1.08 16.80 -4.03
C PRO A 358 0.97 17.36 -5.45
N ALA A 359 0.01 16.86 -6.23
CA ALA A 359 -0.26 17.36 -7.58
C ALA A 359 -0.95 18.74 -7.53
N GLY A 360 -0.62 19.60 -8.48
CA GLY A 360 -1.28 20.90 -8.66
C GLY A 360 -0.74 22.02 -7.78
N ILE A 361 0.32 21.78 -7.01
CA ILE A 361 1.02 22.84 -6.26
C ILE A 361 2.00 23.59 -7.16
N VAL A 362 2.21 24.87 -6.86
CA VAL A 362 3.30 25.68 -7.40
C VAL A 362 4.46 25.62 -6.41
N CYS A 363 5.62 25.21 -6.93
CA CYS A 363 6.93 25.38 -6.33
C CYS A 363 7.60 26.53 -7.13
#